data_AF-A0A3C1BSF0-F1
#
_entry.id   AF-A0A3C1BSF0-F1
#
_cell.length_a   1.000
_cell.length_b   1.000
_cell.length_c   1.000
_cell.angle_alpha   90.00
_cell.angle_beta   90.00
_cell.angle_gamma   90.00
#
_symmetry.space_group_name_H-M   'P 1'
#
loop_
_entity.id
_entity.type
_entity.pdbx_description
1 polymer ?
#
loop_
_entity_poly.entity_id
_entity_poly.type
_entity_poly.pdbx_seq_one_letter_code
_entity_poly.pdbx_strand_id
1 'polypeptide(L)'
;MAIFYKIYKGLEKNIFNTLTRKIFGNILGIVCFQILLMTGFTFYQRSSIHSLLSAEDPALADSISGAIVSQSFYHILFFAVFSIIAAVLTAVFMRMLIVKPVKRLSTLLEEVSEGEGDLSRDMPRLTYDEMSDLA
;
A
#
# COMPACT_ATOMS: atom_id res chain seq x y z
N MET A 1 -0.40 -3.42 21.98
CA MET A 1 0.88 -3.79 21.35
C MET A 1 1.01 -5.29 21.03
N ALA A 2 0.83 -6.20 22.00
CA ALA A 2 1.05 -7.65 21.76
C ALA A 2 0.14 -8.29 20.69
N ILE A 3 -1.12 -7.87 20.57
CA ILE A 3 -2.08 -8.41 19.59
C ILE A 3 -1.67 -8.06 18.16
N PHE A 4 -1.34 -6.79 17.91
CA PHE A 4 -0.90 -6.33 16.59
C PHE A 4 0.37 -7.06 16.14
N TYR A 5 1.34 -7.21 17.04
CA TYR A 5 2.57 -7.95 16.76
C TYR A 5 2.30 -9.43 16.44
N LYS A 6 1.39 -10.09 17.16
CA LYS A 6 0.98 -11.47 16.87
C LYS A 6 0.31 -11.61 15.51
N ILE A 7 -0.59 -10.68 15.16
CA ILE A 7 -1.25 -10.65 13.85
C ILE A 7 -0.23 -10.44 12.75
N TYR A 8 0.66 -9.45 12.90
CA TYR A 8 1.73 -9.18 11.95
C TYR A 8 2.63 -10.41 11.75
N LYS A 9 3.10 -11.06 12.83
CA LYS A 9 3.89 -12.30 12.73
C LYS A 9 3.11 -13.43 12.06
N GLY A 10 1.81 -13.54 12.32
CA GLY A 10 0.96 -14.54 11.68
C GLY A 10 0.82 -14.29 10.17
N LEU A 11 0.60 -13.03 9.76
CA LEU A 11 0.58 -12.62 8.36
C LEU A 11 1.94 -12.82 7.69
N GLU A 12 3.02 -12.46 8.38
CA GLU A 12 4.38 -12.61 7.86
C GLU A 12 4.72 -14.08 7.62
N LYS A 13 4.44 -14.96 8.59
CA LYS A 13 4.74 -16.38 8.46
C LYS A 13 3.92 -17.09 7.39
N ASN A 14 2.65 -16.71 7.20
CA ASN A 14 1.73 -17.45 6.32
C ASN A 14 1.56 -16.81 4.92
N ILE A 15 1.58 -15.48 4.85
CA ILE A 15 1.27 -14.72 3.63
C ILE A 15 2.52 -14.03 3.08
N PHE A 16 3.34 -13.43 3.94
CA PHE A 16 4.52 -12.66 3.54
C PHE A 16 5.85 -13.34 3.89
N ASN A 17 5.92 -14.65 3.67
CA ASN A 17 7.08 -15.49 3.96
C ASN A 17 8.20 -15.36 2.93
N THR A 18 8.05 -14.48 1.93
CA THR A 18 9.10 -14.14 0.97
C THR A 18 9.11 -12.63 0.76
N LEU A 19 10.26 -12.09 0.41
CA LEU A 19 10.51 -10.69 0.09
C LEU A 19 9.67 -10.28 -1.10
N THR A 20 9.58 -11.15 -2.12
CA THR A 20 8.69 -10.94 -3.26
C THR A 20 7.24 -10.80 -2.81
N ARG A 21 6.74 -11.66 -1.91
CA ARG A 21 5.37 -11.54 -1.39
C ARG A 21 5.17 -10.30 -0.54
N LYS A 22 6.18 -9.85 0.22
CA LYS A 22 6.14 -8.57 0.94
C LYS A 22 6.03 -7.38 -0.03
N ILE A 23 6.82 -7.39 -1.10
CA ILE A 23 6.82 -6.33 -2.11
C ILE A 23 5.48 -6.28 -2.83
N PHE A 24 5.08 -7.39 -3.45
CA PHE A 24 3.82 -7.49 -4.19
C PHE A 24 2.63 -7.28 -3.28
N GLY A 25 2.65 -7.82 -2.06
CA GLY A 25 1.57 -7.68 -1.09
C GLY A 25 1.30 -6.24 -0.68
N ASN A 26 2.36 -5.44 -0.48
CA ASN A 26 2.20 -4.03 -0.16
C ASN A 26 1.65 -3.22 -1.35
N ILE A 27 2.19 -3.45 -2.55
CA ILE A 27 1.71 -2.77 -3.78
C ILE A 27 0.27 -3.17 -4.08
N LEU A 28 -0.01 -4.48 -4.13
CA LEU A 28 -1.35 -5.01 -4.39
C LEU A 28 -2.35 -4.57 -3.33
N GLY A 29 -1.99 -4.56 -2.05
CA GLY A 29 -2.90 -4.13 -0.99
C GLY A 29 -3.42 -2.70 -1.23
N ILE A 30 -2.52 -1.80 -1.59
CA ILE A 30 -2.86 -0.40 -1.89
C ILE A 30 -3.63 -0.27 -3.20
N VAL A 31 -3.18 -0.95 -4.26
CA VAL A 31 -3.85 -0.90 -5.57
C VAL A 31 -5.25 -1.51 -5.50
N CYS A 32 -5.43 -2.64 -4.83
CA CYS A 32 -6.73 -3.26 -4.62
C CYS A 32 -7.67 -2.35 -3.83
N PHE A 33 -7.16 -1.68 -2.79
CA PHE A 33 -7.95 -0.70 -2.05
C PHE A 33 -8.38 0.48 -2.95
N GLN A 34 -7.47 0.98 -3.79
CA GLN A 34 -7.77 2.05 -4.73
C GLN A 34 -8.79 1.64 -5.80
N ILE A 35 -8.69 0.42 -6.35
CA ILE A 35 -9.68 -0.14 -7.27
C ILE A 35 -11.04 -0.28 -6.58
N LEU A 36 -11.07 -0.79 -5.35
CA LEU A 36 -12.31 -0.94 -4.59
C LEU A 36 -13.01 0.42 -4.38
N LEU A 37 -12.25 1.44 -3.99
CA LEU A 37 -12.78 2.81 -3.87
C LEU A 37 -13.31 3.32 -5.23
N MET A 38 -12.58 3.08 -6.31
CA MET A 38 -12.97 3.51 -7.66
C MET A 38 -14.26 2.83 -8.10
N THR A 39 -14.37 1.52 -7.93
CA THR A 39 -15.57 0.76 -8.22
C THR A 39 -16.75 1.19 -7.35
N GLY A 40 -16.55 1.38 -6.04
CA GLY A 40 -17.59 1.88 -5.15
C GLY A 40 -18.12 3.24 -5.58
N PHE A 41 -17.22 4.13 -6.03
CA PHE A 41 -17.58 5.45 -6.51
C PHE A 41 -18.37 5.42 -7.84
N THR A 42 -17.97 4.59 -8.81
CA THR A 42 -18.71 4.47 -10.08
C THR A 42 -20.12 3.93 -9.86
N PHE A 43 -20.32 3.02 -8.90
CA PHE A 43 -21.65 2.57 -8.50
C PHE A 43 -22.50 3.71 -7.91
N TYR A 44 -21.91 4.58 -7.09
CA TYR A 44 -22.60 5.75 -6.55
C TYR A 44 -23.03 6.73 -7.64
N GLN A 45 -22.14 7.02 -8.60
CA GLN A 45 -22.38 8.00 -9.67
C GLN A 45 -23.41 7.54 -10.72
N ARG A 46 -23.66 6.23 -10.82
CA ARG A 46 -24.64 5.64 -11.75
C ARG A 46 -26.05 6.20 -11.58
N SER A 47 -26.43 6.55 -10.35
CA SER A 47 -27.74 7.15 -10.05
C SER A 47 -27.92 8.53 -10.70
N SER A 48 -26.90 9.38 -10.65
CA SER A 48 -26.91 10.72 -11.25
C SER A 48 -26.96 10.67 -12.79
N ILE A 49 -26.26 9.72 -13.40
CA ILE A 49 -26.27 9.54 -14.86
C ILE A 49 -27.66 9.11 -15.36
N HIS A 50 -28.35 8.24 -14.62
CA HIS A 50 -29.71 7.84 -14.99
C HIS A 50 -30.68 9.03 -14.97
N SER A 51 -30.53 9.95 -14.01
CA SER A 51 -31.37 11.16 -13.96
C SER A 51 -31.16 12.10 -15.15
N LEU A 52 -29.94 12.17 -15.69
CA LEU A 52 -29.64 12.94 -16.90
C LEU A 52 -30.26 12.31 -18.15
N LEU A 53 -30.17 10.99 -18.30
CA LEU A 53 -30.76 10.26 -19.43
C LEU A 53 -32.30 10.33 -19.46
N SER A 54 -32.92 10.59 -18.31
CA SER A 54 -34.38 10.70 -18.17
C SER A 54 -34.90 12.12 -18.30
N ALA A 55 -34.03 13.12 -18.46
CA ALA A 55 -34.41 14.53 -18.54
C ALA A 55 -34.87 14.87 -19.97
N GLU A 56 -36.14 15.24 -20.13
CA GLU A 56 -36.70 15.68 -21.42
C GLU A 56 -36.46 17.18 -21.68
N ASP A 57 -36.28 17.98 -20.63
CA ASP A 57 -36.05 19.43 -20.73
C ASP A 57 -34.55 19.75 -20.93
N PRO A 58 -34.17 20.44 -22.02
CA PRO A 58 -32.78 20.85 -22.27
C PRO A 58 -32.15 21.68 -21.14
N ALA A 59 -32.91 22.54 -20.45
CA ALA A 59 -32.37 23.39 -19.38
C ALA A 59 -32.07 22.60 -18.11
N LEU A 60 -32.89 21.58 -17.82
CA LEU A 60 -32.67 20.65 -16.72
C LEU A 60 -31.48 19.72 -17.01
N ALA A 61 -31.37 19.22 -18.24
CA ALA A 61 -30.26 18.38 -18.69
C ALA A 61 -28.91 19.09 -18.56
N ASP A 62 -28.83 20.38 -18.94
CA ASP A 62 -27.60 21.17 -18.82
C ASP A 62 -27.19 21.41 -17.35
N SER A 63 -28.18 21.69 -16.49
CA SER A 63 -27.97 21.86 -15.05
C SER A 63 -27.43 20.58 -14.38
N ILE A 64 -28.00 19.41 -14.73
CA ILE A 64 -27.56 18.11 -14.23
C ILE A 64 -26.16 17.77 -14.76
N SER A 65 -25.89 18.05 -16.04
CA SER A 65 -24.57 17.86 -16.65
C SER A 65 -23.48 18.65 -15.91
N GLY A 66 -23.72 19.94 -15.64
CA GLY A 66 -22.80 20.78 -14.88
C GLY A 66 -22.53 20.26 -13.45
N ALA A 67 -23.56 19.75 -12.78
CA ALA A 67 -23.42 19.11 -11.47
C ALA A 67 -22.57 17.83 -11.53
N ILE A 68 -22.76 16.98 -12.55
CA ILE A 68 -21.97 15.76 -12.75
C ILE A 68 -20.50 16.09 -13.05
N VAL A 69 -20.23 17.09 -13.89
CA VAL A 69 -18.86 17.48 -14.25
C VAL A 69 -18.12 18.04 -13.04
N SER A 70 -18.73 18.98 -12.31
CA SER A 70 -18.13 19.56 -11.10
C SER A 70 -17.87 18.50 -10.03
N GLN A 71 -18.84 17.61 -9.79
CA GLN A 71 -18.65 16.46 -8.90
C GLN A 71 -17.49 15.59 -9.38
N SER A 72 -17.43 15.23 -10.66
CA SER A 72 -16.38 14.35 -11.21
C SER A 72 -14.97 14.94 -11.03
N PHE A 73 -14.82 16.27 -11.12
CA PHE A 73 -13.55 16.95 -10.85
C PHE A 73 -13.06 16.69 -9.42
N TYR A 74 -13.92 16.87 -8.41
CA TYR A 74 -13.54 16.60 -7.01
C TYR A 74 -13.18 15.14 -6.76
N HIS A 75 -13.80 14.20 -7.48
CA HIS A 75 -13.46 12.78 -7.37
C HIS A 75 -12.10 12.46 -7.98
N ILE A 76 -11.80 12.99 -9.16
CA ILE A 76 -10.48 12.85 -9.79
C ILE A 76 -9.41 13.45 -8.87
N LEU A 77 -9.65 14.64 -8.31
CA LEU A 77 -8.74 15.28 -7.37
C LEU A 77 -8.52 14.43 -6.11
N PHE A 78 -9.61 13.90 -5.52
CA PHE A 78 -9.55 13.00 -4.38
C PHE A 78 -8.70 11.76 -4.68
N PHE A 79 -8.94 11.09 -5.80
CA PHE A 79 -8.15 9.92 -6.21
C PHE A 79 -6.69 10.26 -6.48
N ALA A 80 -6.40 11.41 -7.09
CA ALA A 80 -5.03 11.85 -7.35
C ALA A 80 -4.27 12.09 -6.04
N VAL A 81 -4.86 12.83 -5.10
CA VAL A 81 -4.25 13.09 -3.79
C VAL A 81 -4.09 11.79 -3.00
N PHE A 82 -5.12 10.95 -2.99
CA PHE A 82 -5.07 9.65 -2.33
C PHE A 82 -3.97 8.76 -2.90
N SER A 83 -3.81 8.72 -4.23
CA SER A 83 -2.77 7.97 -4.93
C SER A 83 -1.37 8.43 -4.53
N ILE A 84 -1.15 9.76 -4.44
CA ILE A 84 0.14 10.32 -4.00
C ILE A 84 0.44 9.91 -2.55
N ILE A 85 -0.53 10.06 -1.65
CA ILE A 85 -0.38 9.66 -0.24
C ILE A 85 -0.05 8.16 -0.16
N ALA A 86 -0.78 7.34 -0.90
CA ALA A 86 -0.58 5.91 -0.92
C ALA A 86 0.83 5.54 -1.45
N ALA A 87 1.31 6.20 -2.51
CA ALA A 87 2.67 6.01 -3.03
C ALA A 87 3.74 6.36 -1.98
N VAL A 88 3.58 7.47 -1.25
CA VAL A 88 4.48 7.85 -0.15
C VAL A 88 4.46 6.80 0.96
N LEU A 89 3.27 6.33 1.36
CA LEU A 89 3.12 5.28 2.37
C LEU A 89 3.80 3.97 1.93
N THR A 90 3.62 3.54 0.68
CA THR A 90 4.33 2.38 0.09
C THR A 90 5.84 2.56 0.21
N ALA A 91 6.38 3.71 -0.19
CA ALA A 91 7.81 3.97 -0.15
C ALA A 91 8.38 3.94 1.28
N VAL A 92 7.69 4.57 2.24
CA VAL A 92 8.08 4.55 3.66
C VAL A 92 7.99 3.13 4.23
N PHE A 93 6.94 2.39 3.88
CA PHE A 93 6.74 1.02 4.35
C PHE A 93 7.81 0.06 3.81
N MET A 94 8.13 0.15 2.51
CA MET A 94 9.25 -0.60 1.90
C MET A 94 10.59 -0.28 2.57
N ARG A 95 10.83 1.00 2.90
CA ARG A 95 12.04 1.39 3.64
C ARG A 95 12.11 0.69 4.99
N MET A 96 10.99 0.54 5.69
CA MET A 96 10.94 -0.12 6.99
C MET A 96 11.07 -1.65 6.89
N LEU A 97 10.42 -2.27 5.89
CA LEU A 97 10.43 -3.72 5.73
C LEU A 97 11.71 -4.28 5.13
N ILE A 98 12.37 -3.53 4.23
CA ILE A 98 13.49 -4.06 3.43
C ILE A 98 14.77 -3.28 3.75
N VAL A 99 14.77 -1.96 3.55
CA VAL A 99 16.01 -1.17 3.63
C VAL A 99 16.61 -1.19 5.03
N LYS A 100 15.80 -1.05 6.08
CA LYS A 100 16.29 -1.10 7.47
C LYS A 100 16.96 -2.45 7.83
N PRO A 101 16.31 -3.62 7.64
CA PRO A 101 16.95 -4.89 7.94
C PRO A 101 18.17 -5.18 7.06
N VAL A 102 18.14 -4.83 5.76
CA VAL A 102 19.30 -4.97 4.88
C VAL A 102 20.50 -4.16 5.38
N LYS A 103 20.30 -2.89 5.75
CA LYS A 103 21.38 -2.07 6.32
C LYS A 103 21.94 -2.66 7.60
N ARG A 104 21.07 -3.20 8.47
CA ARG A 104 21.50 -3.83 9.72
C ARG A 104 22.34 -5.08 9.48
N LEU A 105 21.94 -5.95 8.54
CA LEU A 105 22.73 -7.12 8.15
C LEU A 105 24.08 -6.70 7.56
N SER A 106 24.10 -5.68 6.69
CA SER A 106 25.34 -5.14 6.11
C SER A 106 26.31 -4.65 7.17
N THR A 107 25.85 -3.87 8.15
CA THR A 107 26.72 -3.35 9.23
C THR A 107 27.26 -4.49 10.10
N LEU A 108 26.46 -5.51 10.40
CA LEU A 108 26.93 -6.67 11.16
C LEU A 108 28.01 -7.45 10.40
N LEU A 109 27.88 -7.60 9.09
CA LEU A 109 28.89 -8.27 8.26
C LEU A 109 30.18 -7.44 8.15
N GLU A 110 30.06 -6.11 8.09
CA GLU A 110 31.19 -5.19 8.09
C GLU A 110 31.98 -5.29 9.40
N GLU A 111 31.30 -5.22 10.55
CA GLU A 111 31.90 -5.40 11.89
C GLU A 111 32.63 -6.75 12.01
N VAL A 112 32.05 -7.83 11.49
CA VAL A 112 32.69 -9.15 11.45
C VAL A 112 33.92 -9.18 10.54
N SER A 113 33.86 -8.51 9.38
CA SER A 113 34.97 -8.47 8.43
C SER A 113 36.17 -7.66 8.91
N GLU A 114 35.93 -6.65 9.75
CA GLU A 114 36.98 -5.79 10.33
C GLU A 114 37.66 -6.41 11.56
N GLY A 115 37.21 -7.60 12.00
CA GLY A 115 37.79 -8.31 13.14
C GLY A 115 37.37 -7.79 14.51
N GLU A 116 36.46 -6.81 14.55
CA GLU A 116 35.85 -6.30 15.79
C GLU A 116 34.54 -7.03 16.16
N GLY A 117 33.97 -7.82 15.25
CA GLY A 117 32.71 -8.55 15.45
C GLY A 117 32.84 -9.81 16.33
N ASP A 118 32.00 -9.90 17.36
CA ASP A 118 31.87 -11.10 18.20
C ASP A 118 31.11 -12.22 17.46
N LEU A 119 31.87 -13.11 16.82
CA LEU A 119 31.39 -14.30 16.11
C LEU A 119 30.67 -15.32 17.01
N SER A 120 30.68 -15.12 18.33
CA SER A 120 29.96 -15.97 19.29
C SER A 120 28.47 -15.62 19.38
N ARG A 121 28.03 -14.52 18.75
CA ARG A 121 26.63 -14.07 18.76
C ARG A 121 25.90 -14.56 17.51
N ASP A 122 24.81 -15.28 17.70
CA ASP A 122 23.91 -15.66 16.62
C ASP A 122 23.39 -14.42 15.89
N MET A 123 23.41 -14.46 14.55
CA MET A 123 22.78 -13.42 13.75
C MET A 123 21.27 -13.38 14.05
N PRO A 124 20.71 -12.22 14.40
CA PRO A 124 19.31 -12.13 14.80
C PRO A 124 18.42 -12.40 13.59
N ARG A 125 17.58 -13.44 13.66
CA ARG A 125 16.50 -13.67 12.69
C ARG A 125 15.40 -12.63 12.87
N LEU A 126 15.49 -11.54 12.11
CA LEU A 126 14.60 -10.38 12.22
C LEU A 126 13.24 -10.57 11.51
N THR A 127 13.21 -11.41 10.48
CA THR A 127 12.05 -11.63 9.60
C THR A 127 11.84 -13.13 9.34
N TYR A 128 10.79 -13.50 8.58
CA TYR A 128 10.53 -14.87 8.10
C TYR A 128 10.72 -15.03 6.59
N ASP A 129 11.40 -14.08 5.95
CA ASP A 129 11.70 -14.08 4.51
C ASP A 129 13.17 -14.43 4.26
N GLU A 130 13.63 -14.29 3.02
CA GLU A 130 14.99 -14.58 2.57
C GLU A 130 16.06 -13.81 3.37
N MET A 131 15.71 -12.69 4.03
CA MET A 131 16.65 -11.99 4.93
C MET A 131 16.99 -12.80 6.17
N SER A 132 16.12 -13.74 6.57
CA SER A 132 16.38 -14.67 7.67
C SER A 132 17.20 -15.89 7.26
N ASP A 133 17.31 -16.16 5.96
CA ASP A 133 18.24 -17.17 5.43
C ASP A 133 19.67 -16.61 5.32
N LEU A 134 19.80 -15.27 5.23
CA LEU A 134 21.08 -14.56 5.28
C LEU A 134 21.66 -14.42 6.70
N ALA A 135 20.83 -14.66 7.73
CA ALA A 135 21.15 -14.53 9.15
C ALA A 135 21.37 -15.92 9.79
#